data_AF-A0A4S5E4R9-F1
#
_entry.id   AF-A0A4S5E4R9-F1
#
_cell.length_a   1.000
_cell.length_b   1.000
_cell.length_c   1.000
_cell.angle_alpha   90.00
_cell.angle_beta   90.00
_cell.angle_gamma   90.00
#
_symmetry.space_group_name_H-M   'P 1'
#
loop_
_entity.id
_entity.type
_entity.pdbx_description
1 polymer ?
#
loop_
_entity_poly.entity_id
_entity_poly.type
_entity_poly.pdbx_seq_one_letter_code
_entity_poly.pdbx_strand_id
1 'polypeptide(L)'
;MDTRCRRCPGSRTGRTRCRPDRLLVGGAPAIPRSGPLGGSVGDAEILLDTNILISPPAEWPEGEVLGSSIISLAELHFGIRSSASEEIRRQRVRRLAVWRELMDWLLFDEPAAESYGELAAKVRSLRPQHARSKDIMIAAQAHSLGIPLMTRNAKDFELVSDVVEILEVE
;
A
#
# COMPACT_ATOMS: atom_id res chain seq x y z
N MET A 1 -26.45 -45.02 -6.14
CA MET A 1 -25.56 -45.83 -5.27
C MET A 1 -25.87 -47.28 -5.61
N ASP A 2 -24.94 -48.07 -6.11
CA ASP A 2 -23.78 -48.47 -5.33
C ASP A 2 -22.48 -48.47 -6.15
N THR A 3 -21.57 -47.56 -5.75
CA THR A 3 -20.18 -47.51 -6.19
C THR A 3 -19.36 -47.87 -4.97
N ARG A 4 -18.54 -48.93 -5.10
CA ARG A 4 -17.81 -49.61 -4.03
C ARG A 4 -16.90 -48.67 -3.21
N CYS A 5 -17.12 -48.68 -1.90
CA CYS A 5 -16.31 -47.99 -0.89
C CYS A 5 -15.08 -48.85 -0.49
N ARG A 6 -13.88 -48.25 -0.46
CA ARG A 6 -12.63 -48.91 -0.01
C ARG A 6 -12.63 -49.04 1.52
N ARG A 7 -12.28 -50.21 2.04
CA ARG A 7 -12.21 -50.51 3.49
C ARG A 7 -10.99 -49.88 4.15
N CYS A 8 -11.19 -49.30 5.35
CA CYS A 8 -10.14 -49.12 6.35
C CYS A 8 -9.90 -50.44 7.11
N PRO A 9 -8.64 -50.81 7.42
CA PRO A 9 -8.34 -51.97 8.24
C PRO A 9 -8.42 -51.61 9.73
N GLY A 10 -9.21 -52.37 10.48
CA GLY A 10 -9.18 -52.35 11.95
C GLY A 10 -10.46 -51.86 12.62
N SER A 11 -11.48 -52.70 12.66
CA SER A 11 -12.28 -52.99 13.87
C SER A 11 -13.48 -53.84 13.48
N ARG A 12 -13.56 -55.03 14.07
CA ARG A 12 -14.71 -55.93 13.93
C ARG A 12 -15.75 -55.52 14.96
N THR A 13 -16.96 -55.23 14.49
CA THR A 13 -18.29 -55.58 15.06
C THR A 13 -19.30 -54.44 14.88
N GLY A 14 -20.53 -54.82 14.49
CA GLY A 14 -21.77 -54.14 14.89
C GLY A 14 -22.21 -52.92 14.09
N ARG A 15 -23.27 -53.07 13.29
CA ARG A 15 -24.08 -52.00 12.70
C ARG A 15 -24.56 -50.98 13.75
N THR A 16 -24.42 -49.69 13.44
CA THR A 16 -25.51 -48.69 13.58
C THR A 16 -25.25 -47.48 12.68
N ARG A 17 -26.34 -46.97 12.10
CA ARG A 17 -26.37 -45.88 11.13
C ARG A 17 -25.94 -44.56 11.79
N CYS A 18 -24.98 -43.85 11.20
CA CYS A 18 -24.77 -42.43 11.47
C CYS A 18 -25.08 -41.62 10.22
N ARG A 19 -25.89 -40.57 10.44
CA ARG A 19 -26.36 -39.57 9.46
C ARG A 19 -25.16 -38.85 8.84
N PRO A 20 -25.29 -38.26 7.63
CA PRO A 20 -24.29 -37.31 7.19
C PRO A 20 -24.34 -36.11 8.12
N ASP A 21 -23.32 -35.95 8.96
CA ASP A 21 -23.12 -34.70 9.65
C ASP A 21 -22.88 -33.64 8.58
N ARG A 22 -23.88 -32.77 8.49
CA ARG A 22 -23.83 -31.41 7.99
C ARG A 22 -22.53 -30.81 8.53
N LEU A 23 -21.46 -30.83 7.74
CA LEU A 23 -20.26 -30.09 8.08
C LEU A 23 -20.71 -28.63 8.14
N LEU A 24 -20.85 -28.15 9.37
CA LEU A 24 -21.16 -26.77 9.66
C LEU A 24 -20.12 -25.96 8.89
N VAL A 25 -20.59 -25.15 7.94
CA VAL A 25 -19.89 -23.96 7.51
C VAL A 25 -19.62 -23.20 8.80
N GLY A 26 -18.42 -23.37 9.34
CA GLY A 26 -17.95 -22.59 10.45
C GLY A 26 -18.04 -21.16 10.00
N GLY A 27 -18.94 -20.40 10.62
CA GLY A 27 -19.02 -18.97 10.41
C GLY A 27 -17.62 -18.43 10.58
N ALA A 28 -17.08 -17.79 9.54
CA ALA A 28 -15.91 -16.96 9.70
C ALA A 28 -16.17 -16.09 10.94
N PRO A 29 -15.21 -15.95 11.87
CA PRO A 29 -15.39 -14.99 12.95
C PRO A 29 -15.77 -13.68 12.28
N ALA A 30 -16.85 -13.05 12.75
CA ALA A 30 -17.17 -11.70 12.34
C ALA A 30 -15.98 -10.85 12.77
N ILE A 31 -15.02 -10.66 11.87
CA ILE A 31 -13.95 -9.71 12.06
C ILE A 31 -14.70 -8.39 12.24
N PRO A 32 -14.55 -7.71 13.39
CA PRO A 32 -15.23 -6.45 13.59
C PRO A 32 -14.80 -5.56 12.42
N ARG A 33 -15.77 -5.18 11.58
CA ARG A 33 -15.56 -4.09 10.63
C ARG A 33 -15.34 -2.88 11.51
N SER A 34 -14.08 -2.55 11.74
CA SER A 34 -13.71 -1.21 12.16
C SER A 34 -14.38 -0.28 11.17
N GLY A 35 -15.47 0.36 11.60
CA GLY A 35 -16.02 1.51 10.93
C GLY A 35 -14.89 2.52 10.69
N PRO A 36 -15.06 3.41 9.70
CA PRO A 36 -13.95 4.20 9.17
C PRO A 36 -13.20 4.85 10.32
N LEU A 37 -11.92 4.49 10.47
CA LEU A 37 -11.02 5.29 11.28
C LEU A 37 -11.01 6.64 10.60
N GLY A 38 -11.78 7.58 11.17
CA GLY A 38 -11.93 8.92 10.67
C GLY A 38 -10.60 9.65 10.71
N GLY A 39 -9.83 9.51 9.64
CA GLY A 39 -9.25 10.66 8.97
C GLY A 39 -10.29 11.11 7.95
N SER A 40 -10.48 12.41 7.78
CA SER A 40 -10.96 12.89 6.49
C SER A 40 -10.12 12.22 5.41
N VAL A 41 -10.77 11.77 4.33
CA VAL A 41 -10.04 11.60 3.07
C VAL A 41 -9.26 12.90 2.91
N GLY A 42 -7.93 12.84 2.99
CA GLY A 42 -7.14 14.06 2.99
C GLY A 42 -7.49 14.80 1.72
N ASP A 43 -7.80 16.10 1.83
CA ASP A 43 -8.19 16.96 0.70
C ASP A 43 -7.00 17.22 -0.25
N ALA A 44 -5.98 16.35 -0.25
CA ALA A 44 -4.79 16.46 -1.06
C ALA A 44 -5.14 16.32 -2.54
N GLU A 45 -4.74 17.31 -3.31
CA GLU A 45 -4.89 17.39 -4.77
C GLU A 45 -3.65 16.85 -5.48
N ILE A 46 -2.49 16.81 -4.81
CA ILE A 46 -1.25 16.24 -5.33
C ILE A 46 -0.59 15.35 -4.28
N LEU A 47 -0.21 14.13 -4.69
CA LEU A 47 0.60 13.23 -3.86
C LEU A 47 2.08 13.47 -4.12
N LEU A 48 2.85 13.78 -3.07
CA LEU A 48 4.29 13.94 -3.15
C LEU A 48 5.01 12.60 -2.95
N ASP A 49 5.94 12.28 -3.83
CA ASP A 49 6.88 11.18 -3.67
C ASP A 49 7.92 11.49 -2.56
N THR A 50 8.51 10.45 -1.98
CA THR A 50 9.55 10.55 -0.94
C THR A 50 10.75 11.38 -1.42
N ASN A 51 11.12 11.28 -2.71
CA ASN A 51 12.26 12.03 -3.25
C ASN A 51 12.04 13.56 -3.24
N ILE A 52 10.80 14.03 -3.39
CA ILE A 52 10.40 15.43 -3.26
C ILE A 52 10.63 15.89 -1.83
N LEU A 53 10.24 15.07 -0.85
CA LEU A 53 10.43 15.38 0.57
C LEU A 53 11.90 15.40 0.98
N ILE A 54 12.76 14.65 0.29
CA ILE A 54 14.20 14.61 0.52
C ILE A 54 14.90 15.80 -0.14
N SER A 55 14.49 16.15 -1.36
CA SER A 55 15.06 17.22 -2.17
C SER A 55 13.95 18.08 -2.77
N PRO A 56 13.42 19.04 -1.99
CA PRO A 56 12.31 19.88 -2.43
C PRO A 56 12.66 20.69 -3.67
N PRO A 57 11.71 20.86 -4.62
CA PRO A 57 11.90 21.77 -5.74
C PRO A 57 11.99 23.22 -5.26
N ALA A 58 12.55 24.07 -6.11
CA ALA A 58 12.61 25.52 -5.86
C ALA A 58 11.22 26.18 -5.96
N GLU A 59 10.36 25.61 -6.81
CA GLU A 59 9.02 26.09 -7.11
C GLU A 59 8.00 25.00 -6.82
N TRP A 60 6.86 25.40 -6.27
CA TRP A 60 5.74 24.52 -5.92
C TRP A 60 4.50 24.92 -6.72
N PRO A 61 3.60 23.96 -7.04
CA PRO A 61 2.29 24.27 -7.60
C PRO A 61 1.54 25.26 -6.71
N GLU A 62 1.07 26.37 -7.28
CA GLU A 62 0.34 27.39 -6.53
C GLU A 62 -1.12 26.97 -6.34
N GLY A 63 -1.62 27.07 -5.09
CA GLY A 63 -3.03 26.87 -4.78
C GLY A 63 -3.47 25.43 -4.54
N GLU A 64 -2.58 24.45 -4.76
CA GLU A 64 -2.86 23.02 -4.61
C GLU A 64 -2.63 22.54 -3.17
N VAL A 65 -3.51 21.67 -2.67
CA VAL A 65 -3.33 20.99 -1.39
C VAL A 65 -2.38 19.81 -1.56
N LEU A 66 -1.24 19.84 -0.86
CA LEU A 66 -0.21 18.81 -0.97
C LEU A 66 -0.35 17.75 0.13
N GLY A 67 -0.26 16.49 -0.25
CA GLY A 67 -0.23 15.36 0.68
C GLY A 67 0.93 14.41 0.39
N SER A 68 1.29 13.55 1.35
CA SER A 68 2.28 12.49 1.13
C SER A 68 1.82 11.17 1.74
N SER A 69 2.25 10.07 1.15
CA SER A 69 1.94 8.74 1.65
C SER A 69 2.56 8.47 3.04
N ILE A 70 1.85 7.74 3.89
CA ILE A 70 2.42 7.14 5.10
C ILE A 70 3.59 6.18 4.80
N ILE A 71 3.67 5.66 3.57
CA ILE A 71 4.80 4.85 3.09
C ILE A 71 6.04 5.72 3.00
N SER A 72 5.93 6.92 2.40
CA SER A 72 7.01 7.91 2.38
C SER A 72 7.42 8.34 3.78
N LEU A 73 6.47 8.49 4.71
CA LEU A 73 6.78 8.73 6.13
C LEU A 73 7.66 7.61 6.71
N ALA A 74 7.30 6.35 6.43
CA ALA A 74 8.08 5.19 6.87
C ALA A 74 9.49 5.20 6.27
N GLU A 75 9.65 5.59 5.00
CA GLU A 75 10.96 5.73 4.36
C GLU A 75 11.83 6.81 5.01
N LEU A 76 11.26 7.96 5.35
CA LEU A 76 11.95 9.03 6.05
C LEU A 76 12.40 8.57 7.45
N HIS A 77 11.53 7.86 8.18
CA HIS A 77 11.88 7.26 9.47
C HIS A 77 13.01 6.23 9.34
N PHE A 78 12.95 5.35 8.33
CA PHE A 78 14.03 4.43 8.03
C PHE A 78 15.34 5.17 7.75
N GLY A 79 15.30 6.24 6.95
CA GLY A 79 16.46 7.09 6.69
C GLY A 79 17.06 7.67 7.96
N ILE A 80 16.24 8.13 8.91
CA ILE A 80 16.73 8.62 10.21
C ILE A 80 17.44 7.51 10.99
N ARG A 81 16.83 6.33 11.09
CA ARG A 81 17.33 5.21 11.90
C ARG A 81 18.57 4.53 11.31
N SER A 82 18.72 4.56 9.98
CA SER A 82 19.86 3.96 9.27
C SER A 82 21.07 4.91 9.15
N SER A 83 20.96 6.17 9.59
CA SER A 83 22.04 7.15 9.47
C SER A 83 23.19 6.87 10.43
N ALA A 84 24.37 6.59 9.88
CA ALA A 84 25.60 6.37 10.66
C ALA A 84 26.18 7.67 11.26
N SER A 85 25.96 8.82 10.61
CA SER A 85 26.39 10.12 11.09
C SER A 85 25.31 10.76 11.95
N GLU A 86 25.69 11.19 13.15
CA GLU A 86 24.79 11.92 14.03
C GLU A 86 24.36 13.26 13.43
N GLU A 87 25.23 13.95 12.70
CA GLU A 87 24.87 15.22 12.05
C GLU A 87 23.81 15.01 10.97
N ILE A 88 23.99 14.01 10.10
CA ILE A 88 23.00 13.65 9.08
C ILE A 88 21.67 13.24 9.74
N ARG A 89 21.73 12.46 10.83
CA ARG A 89 20.54 12.06 11.59
C ARG A 89 19.80 13.28 12.13
N ARG A 90 20.49 14.25 12.73
CA ARG A 90 19.87 15.49 13.24
C ARG A 90 19.21 16.29 12.11
N GLN A 91 19.87 16.40 10.95
CA GLN A 91 19.30 17.08 9.78
C GLN A 91 18.02 16.40 9.29
N ARG A 92 18.01 15.06 9.18
CA ARG A 92 16.83 14.30 8.76
C ARG A 92 15.67 14.42 9.76
N VAL A 93 15.94 14.43 11.08
CA VAL A 93 14.92 14.67 12.12
C VAL A 93 14.31 16.06 11.98
N ARG A 94 15.15 17.11 11.81
CA ARG A 94 14.66 18.48 11.61
C ARG A 94 13.79 18.60 10.36
N ARG A 95 14.23 18.03 9.23
CA ARG A 95 13.46 18.04 7.98
C ARG A 95 12.11 17.34 8.14
N LEU A 96 12.09 16.18 8.78
CA LEU A 96 10.84 15.45 9.00
C LEU A 96 9.87 16.17 9.95
N ALA A 97 10.38 16.94 10.92
CA ALA A 97 9.54 17.78 11.78
C ALA A 97 8.80 18.85 10.96
N VAL A 98 9.52 19.55 10.06
CA VAL A 98 8.93 20.54 9.15
C VAL A 98 7.82 19.90 8.31
N TRP A 99 8.06 18.75 7.69
CA TRP A 99 7.02 18.10 6.87
C TRP A 99 5.79 17.68 7.65
N ARG A 100 5.95 17.23 8.90
CA ARG A 100 4.80 16.88 9.76
C ARG A 100 3.90 18.07 10.10
N GLU A 101 4.43 19.29 10.06
CA GLU A 101 3.66 20.50 10.33
C GLU A 101 2.97 21.04 9.07
N LEU A 102 3.48 20.70 7.87
CA LEU A 102 3.08 21.32 6.61
C LEU A 102 2.14 20.48 5.73
N MET A 103 2.03 19.17 5.96
CA MET A 103 1.26 18.29 5.06
C MET A 103 0.45 17.23 5.78
N ASP A 104 -0.60 16.78 5.10
CA ASP A 104 -1.34 15.59 5.47
C ASP A 104 -0.61 14.31 5.06
N TRP A 105 -0.59 13.35 5.98
CA TRP A 105 -0.04 12.02 5.75
C TRP A 105 -1.16 11.04 5.44
N LEU A 106 -1.30 10.71 4.16
CA LEU A 106 -2.40 9.89 3.66
C LEU A 106 -2.17 8.42 4.02
N LEU A 107 -3.18 7.80 4.62
CA LEU A 107 -3.17 6.39 5.01
C LEU A 107 -3.27 5.48 3.78
N PHE A 108 -2.54 4.37 3.80
CA PHE A 108 -2.65 3.34 2.78
C PHE A 108 -3.79 2.38 3.17
N ASP A 109 -4.94 2.56 2.53
CA ASP A 109 -6.21 1.90 2.86
C ASP A 109 -6.58 0.80 1.85
N GLU A 110 -7.81 0.28 1.95
CA GLU A 110 -8.29 -0.82 1.11
C GLU A 110 -8.35 -0.45 -0.39
N PRO A 111 -8.89 0.72 -0.81
CA PRO A 111 -8.78 1.20 -2.18
C PRO A 111 -7.34 1.28 -2.71
N ALA A 112 -6.41 1.81 -1.91
CA ALA A 112 -5.00 1.87 -2.30
C ALA A 112 -4.38 0.45 -2.45
N ALA A 113 -4.79 -0.50 -1.61
CA ALA A 113 -4.35 -1.89 -1.69
C ALA A 113 -4.89 -2.61 -2.94
N GLU A 114 -6.15 -2.38 -3.31
CA GLU A 114 -6.74 -2.94 -4.55
C GLU A 114 -6.02 -2.38 -5.78
N SER A 115 -5.86 -1.06 -5.83
CA SER A 115 -5.09 -0.35 -6.84
C SER A 115 -3.66 -0.91 -6.96
N TYR A 116 -2.97 -1.15 -5.84
CA TYR A 116 -1.63 -1.73 -5.87
C TYR A 116 -1.60 -3.10 -6.54
N GLY A 117 -2.61 -3.94 -6.31
CA GLY A 117 -2.72 -5.24 -6.98
C GLY A 117 -2.74 -5.11 -8.50
N GLU A 118 -3.51 -4.15 -9.02
CA GLU A 118 -3.60 -3.85 -10.45
C GLU A 118 -2.26 -3.35 -11.01
N LEU A 119 -1.72 -2.28 -10.41
CA LEU A 119 -0.48 -1.66 -10.90
C LEU A 119 0.71 -2.61 -10.80
N ALA A 120 0.84 -3.34 -9.69
CA ALA A 120 1.89 -4.33 -9.52
C ALA A 120 1.79 -5.48 -10.53
N ALA A 121 0.57 -5.96 -10.85
CA ALA A 121 0.37 -6.98 -11.86
C ALA A 121 0.80 -6.50 -13.26
N LYS A 122 0.44 -5.26 -13.62
CA LYS A 122 0.87 -4.61 -14.86
C LYS A 122 2.40 -4.53 -14.95
N VAL A 123 3.05 -3.95 -13.92
CA VAL A 123 4.50 -3.76 -13.86
C VAL A 123 5.26 -5.08 -13.83
N ARG A 124 4.73 -6.11 -13.17
CA ARG A 124 5.40 -7.41 -13.00
C ARG A 124 5.80 -8.07 -14.31
N SER A 125 5.02 -7.87 -15.37
CA SER A 125 5.30 -8.45 -16.69
C SER A 125 6.61 -7.93 -17.32
N LEU A 126 7.01 -6.70 -16.97
CA LEU A 126 8.17 -6.01 -17.56
C LEU A 126 9.32 -5.82 -16.55
N ARG A 127 9.01 -5.42 -15.31
CA ARG A 127 9.98 -5.19 -14.22
C ARG A 127 9.55 -5.92 -12.93
N PRO A 128 9.76 -7.25 -12.82
CA PRO A 128 9.27 -8.05 -11.69
C PRO A 128 9.78 -7.64 -10.30
N GLN A 129 10.96 -7.03 -10.22
CA GLN A 129 11.50 -6.51 -8.96
C GLN A 129 10.82 -5.20 -8.56
N HIS A 130 10.58 -4.33 -9.54
CA HIS A 130 9.92 -3.03 -9.35
C HIS A 130 8.45 -3.18 -8.98
N ALA A 131 7.78 -4.24 -9.46
CA ALA A 131 6.38 -4.52 -9.10
C ALA A 131 6.11 -4.66 -7.59
N ARG A 132 7.15 -4.88 -6.77
CA ARG A 132 7.05 -4.96 -5.30
C ARG A 132 7.70 -3.76 -4.60
N SER A 133 8.03 -2.70 -5.36
CA SER A 133 8.67 -1.52 -4.80
C SER A 133 7.66 -0.67 -4.03
N LYS A 134 8.20 0.16 -3.13
CA LYS A 134 7.41 1.17 -2.42
C LYS A 134 6.88 2.23 -3.38
N ASP A 135 7.59 2.50 -4.47
CA ASP A 135 7.15 3.41 -5.53
C ASP A 135 5.82 2.94 -6.13
N ILE A 136 5.67 1.64 -6.42
CA ILE A 136 4.39 1.11 -6.93
C ILE A 136 3.28 1.19 -5.89
N MET A 137 3.59 1.10 -4.59
CA MET A 137 2.59 1.36 -3.56
C MET A 137 2.19 2.84 -3.50
N ILE A 138 3.14 3.78 -3.61
CA ILE A 138 2.85 5.23 -3.64
C ILE A 138 2.03 5.59 -4.88
N ALA A 139 2.41 5.06 -6.06
CA ALA A 139 1.64 5.26 -7.29
C ALA A 139 0.23 4.68 -7.21
N ALA A 140 0.08 3.52 -6.57
CA ALA A 140 -1.24 2.93 -6.34
C ALA A 140 -2.12 3.78 -5.44
N GLN A 141 -1.54 4.45 -4.43
CA GLN A 141 -2.28 5.37 -3.58
C GLN A 141 -2.75 6.61 -4.36
N ALA A 142 -1.87 7.19 -5.19
CA ALA A 142 -2.25 8.29 -6.10
C ALA A 142 -3.38 7.86 -7.06
N HIS A 143 -3.25 6.67 -7.66
CA HIS A 143 -4.27 6.08 -8.52
C HIS A 143 -5.61 5.89 -7.80
N SER A 144 -5.61 5.36 -6.57
CA SER A 144 -6.86 5.13 -5.83
C SER A 144 -7.56 6.42 -5.41
N LEU A 145 -6.79 7.49 -5.21
CA LEU A 145 -7.31 8.82 -4.87
C LEU A 145 -7.72 9.62 -6.12
N GLY A 146 -7.26 9.21 -7.30
CA GLY A 146 -7.49 9.93 -8.55
C GLY A 146 -6.71 11.25 -8.64
N ILE A 147 -5.54 11.33 -8.01
CA ILE A 147 -4.71 12.54 -7.96
C ILE A 147 -3.34 12.32 -8.60
N PRO A 148 -2.70 13.36 -9.15
CA PRO A 148 -1.34 13.28 -9.69
C PRO A 148 -0.29 12.91 -8.64
N LEU A 149 0.75 12.21 -9.09
CA LEU A 149 1.96 11.90 -8.33
C LEU A 149 3.12 12.80 -8.77
N MET A 150 3.60 13.63 -7.86
CA MET A 150 4.73 14.52 -8.08
C MET A 150 6.04 13.84 -7.67
N THR A 151 7.02 13.79 -8.57
CA THR A 151 8.29 13.07 -8.37
C THR A 151 9.45 13.71 -9.11
N ARG A 152 10.67 13.46 -8.64
CA ARG A 152 11.92 13.78 -9.38
C ARG A 152 12.40 12.64 -10.27
N ASN A 153 11.75 11.49 -10.22
CA ASN A 153 12.18 10.27 -10.92
C ASN A 153 11.04 9.70 -11.78
N ALA A 154 10.52 10.47 -12.75
CA ALA A 154 9.36 10.04 -13.54
C ALA A 154 9.55 8.69 -14.25
N LYS A 155 10.80 8.36 -14.63
CA LYS A 155 11.19 7.06 -15.21
C LYS A 155 10.84 5.83 -14.34
N ASP A 156 10.72 6.01 -13.02
CA ASP A 156 10.36 4.92 -12.11
C ASP A 156 8.85 4.61 -12.19
N PHE A 157 8.06 5.50 -12.79
CA PHE A 157 6.61 5.41 -12.96
C PHE A 157 6.18 5.25 -14.43
N GLU A 158 7.12 5.12 -15.38
CA GLU A 158 6.82 5.03 -16.81
C GLU A 158 5.78 3.93 -17.14
N LEU A 159 5.85 2.80 -16.43
CA LEU A 159 5.00 1.63 -16.66
C LEU A 159 3.58 1.75 -16.09
N VAL A 160 3.29 2.83 -15.37
CA VAL A 160 1.99 3.14 -14.79
C VAL A 160 1.48 4.52 -15.17
N SER A 161 2.26 5.27 -15.96
CA SER A 161 1.96 6.65 -16.39
C SER A 161 0.74 6.78 -17.31
N ASP A 162 0.21 5.67 -17.82
CA ASP A 162 -1.03 5.64 -18.60
C ASP A 162 -2.30 5.64 -17.74
N VAL A 163 -2.16 5.39 -16.43
CA VAL A 163 -3.28 5.38 -15.46
C VAL A 163 -3.04 6.26 -14.24
N VAL A 164 -1.81 6.72 -14.02
CA VAL A 164 -1.45 7.70 -12.98
C VAL A 164 -0.82 8.90 -13.64
N GLU A 165 -1.36 10.09 -13.41
CA GLU A 165 -0.74 11.33 -13.87
C GLU A 165 0.56 11.57 -13.09
N ILE A 166 1.66 11.80 -13.81
CA ILE A 166 2.99 12.01 -13.23
C ILE A 166 3.41 13.46 -13.46
N LEU A 167 3.63 14.19 -12.37
CA LEU A 167 4.18 15.55 -12.39
C LEU A 167 5.68 15.49 -12.09
N GLU A 168 6.49 15.58 -13.14
CA GLU A 168 7.96 15.59 -13.00
C GLU A 168 8.47 16.98 -12.62
N VAL A 169 9.40 17.03 -11.67
CA VAL A 169 10.12 18.27 -11.31
C VAL A 169 11.63 18.08 -11.26
N GLU A 170 12.35 19.16 -11.58
CA GLU A 170 13.81 19.21 -11.64
C GLU A 170 14.52 19.32 -10.30
#